data_AF-W4QIU6-F1
#
_entry.id   AF-W4QIU6-F1
#
_cell.length_a   1.000
_cell.length_b   1.000
_cell.length_c   1.000
_cell.angle_alpha   90.00
_cell.angle_beta   90.00
_cell.angle_gamma   90.00
#
_symmetry.space_group_name_H-M   'P 1'
#
loop_
_entity.id
_entity.type
_entity.pdbx_description
1 polymer ?
#
loop_
_entity_poly.entity_id
_entity_poly.type
_entity_poly.pdbx_seq_one_letter_code
_entity_poly.pdbx_strand_id
1 'polypeptide(L)'
;MASVSSIEKGVSGEPGEKIAKFLPNQAFWGSVTINSPFGLFGEVFNKGTIFDQPIPVASADQVKEGPAKILTVLEGDKVQEFDIKILKSNPRKSPTTKGLIIKVTDPKLLEKTGGIVQGMSGSPIIQEDKLIGAVTHVFVNDPTSGYGGHIEWMLQEAEIK
;
A
#
# COMPACT_ATOMS: atom_id res chain seq x y z
N MET A 1 7.71 -14.45 9.23
CA MET A 1 6.48 -13.66 9.32
C MET A 1 6.55 -12.71 10.48
N ALA A 2 6.01 -11.51 10.31
CA ALA A 2 5.89 -10.51 11.35
C ALA A 2 4.40 -10.26 11.64
N SER A 3 4.08 -9.97 12.90
CA SER A 3 2.73 -9.65 13.36
C SER A 3 2.74 -8.25 13.97
N VAL A 4 1.78 -7.41 13.59
CA VAL A 4 1.67 -6.04 14.10
C VAL A 4 1.23 -6.10 15.56
N SER A 5 2.12 -5.70 16.46
CA SER A 5 1.86 -5.70 17.91
C SER A 5 1.20 -4.41 18.39
N SER A 6 1.52 -3.28 17.76
CA SER A 6 0.97 -1.97 18.14
C SER A 6 1.18 -0.95 17.02
N ILE A 7 0.45 0.16 17.13
CA ILE A 7 0.58 1.32 16.25
C ILE A 7 0.94 2.54 17.12
N GLU A 8 2.01 3.24 16.76
CA GLU A 8 2.25 4.59 17.22
C GLU A 8 1.54 5.57 16.29
N LYS A 9 0.71 6.42 16.89
CA LYS A 9 -0.16 7.34 16.15
C LYS A 9 0.65 8.47 15.54
N GLY A 10 0.44 8.73 14.25
CA GLY A 10 1.03 9.88 13.58
C GLY A 10 0.35 11.19 13.95
N VAL A 11 1.14 12.26 14.05
CA VAL A 11 0.66 13.62 14.27
C VAL A 11 1.31 14.56 13.25
N SER A 12 0.77 15.77 13.08
CA SER A 12 1.36 16.75 12.18
C SER A 12 2.81 17.04 12.59
N GLY A 13 3.74 16.84 11.67
CA GLY A 13 5.19 17.00 11.88
C GLY A 13 5.92 15.70 12.19
N GLU A 14 5.24 14.67 12.70
CA GLU A 14 5.85 13.40 13.12
C GLU A 14 5.02 12.20 12.60
N PRO A 15 5.50 11.50 11.55
CA PRO A 15 4.86 10.29 11.08
C PRO A 15 4.86 9.20 12.16
N GLY A 16 3.69 8.60 12.40
CA GLY A 16 3.58 7.43 13.28
C GLY A 16 4.21 6.18 12.66
N GLU A 17 4.14 5.05 13.37
CA GLU A 17 4.79 3.80 12.95
C GLU A 17 3.99 2.54 13.33
N LYS A 18 4.10 1.51 12.49
CA LYS A 18 3.66 0.15 12.83
C LYS A 18 4.79 -0.62 13.54
N ILE A 19 4.55 -1.05 14.77
CA ILE A 19 5.50 -1.90 15.50
C ILE A 19 5.11 -3.36 15.27
N ALA A 20 6.05 -4.14 14.75
CA ALA A 20 5.85 -5.56 14.46
C ALA A 20 6.85 -6.44 15.22
N LYS A 21 6.40 -7.62 15.64
CA LYS A 21 7.24 -8.66 16.24
C LYS A 21 7.48 -9.78 15.24
N PHE A 22 8.73 -10.22 15.13
CA PHE A 22 9.10 -11.35 14.29
C PHE A 22 8.84 -12.66 15.02
N LEU A 23 8.18 -13.59 14.33
CA LEU A 23 8.02 -14.94 14.84
C LEU A 23 9.30 -15.77 14.56
N PRO A 24 9.80 -16.55 15.52
CA PRO A 24 10.91 -17.48 15.31
C PRO A 24 10.52 -18.63 14.37
N ASN A 25 11.51 -19.31 13.78
CA ASN A 25 11.34 -20.43 12.82
C ASN A 25 10.51 -20.07 11.58
N GLN A 26 11.00 -19.08 10.82
CA GLN A 26 10.31 -18.64 9.61
C GLN A 26 10.51 -19.66 8.47
N ALA A 27 9.40 -20.15 7.93
CA ALA A 27 9.41 -20.86 6.65
C ALA A 27 10.01 -19.96 5.55
N PHE A 28 10.63 -20.57 4.55
CA PHE A 28 11.08 -19.86 3.36
C PHE A 28 9.86 -19.59 2.46
N TRP A 29 9.53 -18.31 2.23
CA TRP A 29 8.28 -17.92 1.55
C TRP A 29 8.44 -17.64 0.06
N GLY A 30 9.65 -17.38 -0.40
CA GLY A 30 9.88 -16.91 -1.76
C GLY A 30 11.33 -16.52 -2.02
N SER A 31 11.58 -16.09 -3.25
CA SER A 31 12.82 -15.48 -3.70
C SER A 31 12.58 -14.02 -4.08
N VAL A 32 13.63 -13.21 -4.06
CA VAL A 32 13.63 -11.86 -4.63
C VAL A 32 14.58 -11.88 -5.81
N THR A 33 14.09 -11.52 -6.99
CA THR A 33 14.85 -11.44 -8.24
C THR A 33 15.14 -9.99 -8.64
N ILE A 34 14.22 -9.07 -8.33
CA ILE A 34 14.35 -7.65 -8.66
C ILE A 34 14.13 -6.83 -7.39
N ASN A 35 15.03 -5.87 -7.16
CA ASN A 35 14.90 -4.84 -6.14
C ASN A 35 15.04 -3.48 -6.81
N SER A 36 13.94 -2.73 -6.86
CA SER A 36 13.88 -1.46 -7.56
C SER A 36 13.16 -0.39 -6.71
N PRO A 37 13.19 0.88 -7.13
CA PRO A 37 12.40 1.93 -6.50
C PRO A 37 10.87 1.68 -6.50
N PHE A 38 10.38 0.73 -7.31
CA PHE A 38 8.96 0.38 -7.42
C PHE A 38 8.58 -0.84 -6.59
N GLY A 39 9.55 -1.57 -6.02
CA GLY A 39 9.28 -2.67 -5.11
C GLY A 39 10.29 -3.80 -5.17
N LEU A 40 9.95 -4.88 -4.47
CA LEU A 40 10.64 -6.16 -4.53
C LEU A 40 9.78 -7.14 -5.33
N PHE A 41 10.39 -7.80 -6.30
CA PHE A 41 9.71 -8.78 -7.16
C PHE A 41 10.46 -10.10 -7.14
N GLY A 42 9.72 -11.18 -7.32
CA GLY A 42 10.24 -12.55 -7.31
C GLY A 42 9.12 -13.56 -7.18
N GLU A 43 9.46 -14.79 -6.81
CA GLU A 43 8.51 -15.89 -6.75
C GLU A 43 8.10 -16.17 -5.31
N VAL A 44 6.80 -16.40 -5.09
CA VAL A 44 6.26 -16.82 -3.79
C VAL A 44 6.00 -18.33 -3.85
N PHE A 45 6.65 -19.10 -2.98
CA PHE A 45 6.56 -20.57 -2.98
C PHE A 45 5.33 -21.09 -2.24
N ASN A 46 4.75 -20.31 -1.32
CA ASN A 46 3.60 -20.73 -0.52
C ASN A 46 2.40 -19.81 -0.76
N LYS A 47 1.33 -20.36 -1.33
CA LYS A 47 0.10 -19.66 -1.73
C LYS A 47 -0.78 -19.32 -0.51
N GLY A 48 -0.34 -18.38 0.31
CA GLY A 48 -1.21 -17.68 1.25
C GLY A 48 -1.67 -16.36 0.63
N THR A 49 -2.45 -16.40 -0.44
CA THR A 49 -2.94 -15.18 -1.09
C THR A 49 -4.14 -14.63 -0.31
N ILE A 50 -4.19 -13.32 -0.15
CA ILE A 50 -5.33 -12.61 0.47
C ILE A 50 -6.60 -12.80 -0.37
N PHE A 51 -6.42 -13.03 -1.67
CA PHE A 51 -7.49 -13.28 -2.63
C PHE A 51 -7.39 -14.70 -3.19
N ASP A 52 -8.53 -15.38 -3.28
CA ASP A 52 -8.64 -16.68 -3.93
C ASP A 52 -8.58 -16.56 -5.47
N GLN A 53 -8.80 -15.36 -6.00
CA GLN A 53 -8.82 -15.06 -7.43
C GLN A 53 -7.94 -13.83 -7.72
N PRO A 54 -7.31 -13.77 -8.91
CA PRO A 54 -6.61 -12.56 -9.35
C PRO A 54 -7.56 -11.36 -9.37
N ILE A 55 -7.06 -10.22 -8.90
CA ILE A 55 -7.73 -8.92 -9.05
C ILE A 55 -7.30 -8.28 -10.38
N PRO A 56 -8.22 -7.72 -11.19
CA PRO A 56 -7.83 -6.97 -12.37
C PRO A 56 -7.00 -5.74 -11.99
N VAL A 57 -6.11 -5.32 -12.89
CA VAL A 57 -5.30 -4.10 -12.73
C VAL A 57 -5.84 -2.97 -13.59
N ALA A 58 -5.69 -1.74 -13.13
CA ALA A 58 -6.00 -0.55 -13.93
C ALA A 58 -4.72 0.08 -14.49
N SER A 59 -4.77 0.56 -15.74
CA SER A 59 -3.71 1.44 -16.26
C SER A 59 -3.76 2.80 -15.54
N ALA A 60 -2.68 3.59 -15.59
CA ALA A 60 -2.65 4.89 -14.92
C ALA A 60 -3.77 5.83 -15.40
N ASP A 61 -4.15 5.77 -16.68
CA ASP A 61 -5.23 6.57 -17.29
C ASP A 61 -6.64 6.14 -16.83
N GLN A 62 -6.80 4.91 -16.33
CA GLN A 62 -8.09 4.43 -15.82
C GLN A 62 -8.36 4.88 -14.38
N VAL A 63 -7.35 5.38 -13.67
CA VAL A 63 -7.48 5.83 -12.29
C VAL A 63 -8.17 7.18 -12.23
N LYS A 64 -9.25 7.27 -11.45
CA LYS A 64 -10.08 8.47 -11.30
C LYS A 64 -9.88 9.12 -9.95
N GLU A 65 -9.94 10.45 -9.91
CA GLU A 65 -10.10 11.16 -8.64
C GLU A 65 -11.47 10.82 -8.02
N GLY A 66 -11.49 10.51 -6.73
CA GLY A 66 -12.71 10.02 -6.08
C GLY A 66 -12.46 8.92 -5.04
N PRO A 67 -13.54 8.23 -4.61
CA PRO A 67 -13.45 7.16 -3.63
C PRO A 67 -12.56 6.01 -4.09
N ALA A 68 -11.82 5.44 -3.16
CA ALA A 68 -11.02 4.23 -3.32
C ALA A 68 -10.84 3.56 -1.94
N LYS A 69 -10.18 2.41 -1.91
CA LYS A 69 -9.85 1.70 -0.68
C LYS A 69 -8.37 1.40 -0.59
N ILE A 70 -7.87 1.27 0.63
CA ILE A 70 -6.56 0.65 0.89
C ILE A 70 -6.73 -0.63 1.69
N LEU A 71 -5.85 -1.59 1.42
CA LEU A 71 -5.72 -2.81 2.22
C LEU A 71 -4.49 -2.71 3.11
N THR A 72 -4.67 -2.79 4.42
CA THR A 72 -3.55 -2.79 5.36
C THR A 72 -3.86 -3.58 6.62
N VAL A 73 -2.82 -3.82 7.42
CA VAL A 73 -2.91 -4.54 8.69
C VAL A 73 -2.68 -3.54 9.82
N LEU A 74 -3.64 -3.39 10.73
CA LEU A 74 -3.47 -2.54 11.92
C LEU A 74 -3.13 -3.33 13.18
N GLU A 75 -3.44 -4.62 13.22
CA GLU A 75 -3.27 -5.48 14.38
C GLU A 75 -3.12 -6.94 13.95
N GLY A 76 -2.16 -7.64 14.52
CA GLY A 76 -1.89 -9.03 14.17
C GLY A 76 -1.39 -9.18 12.73
N ASP A 77 -2.02 -10.09 12.01
CA ASP A 77 -1.83 -10.38 10.58
C ASP A 77 -3.11 -10.14 9.75
N LYS A 78 -4.14 -9.55 10.37
CA LYS A 78 -5.46 -9.39 9.75
C LYS A 78 -5.44 -8.24 8.75
N VAL A 79 -5.58 -8.58 7.46
CA VAL A 79 -5.79 -7.60 6.39
C VAL A 79 -7.20 -7.03 6.51
N GLN A 80 -7.29 -5.71 6.43
CA GLN A 80 -8.55 -4.97 6.50
C GLN A 80 -8.60 -3.91 5.41
N GLU A 81 -9.80 -3.63 4.92
CA GLU A 81 -10.05 -2.54 3.98
C GLU A 81 -10.42 -1.25 4.72
N PHE A 82 -9.92 -0.13 4.22
CA PHE A 82 -10.23 1.20 4.74
C PHE A 82 -10.48 2.18 3.60
N ASP A 83 -11.46 3.05 3.79
CA ASP A 83 -11.83 4.07 2.82
C ASP A 83 -10.78 5.18 2.71
N ILE A 84 -10.46 5.52 1.46
CA ILE A 84 -9.63 6.66 1.10
C ILE A 84 -10.28 7.44 -0.04
N LYS A 85 -9.70 8.60 -0.36
CA LYS A 85 -10.00 9.38 -1.54
C LYS A 85 -8.73 9.63 -2.34
N ILE A 86 -8.79 9.38 -3.64
CA ILE A 86 -7.78 9.84 -4.60
C ILE A 86 -8.05 11.32 -4.85
N LEU A 87 -7.16 12.17 -4.36
CA LEU A 87 -7.23 13.62 -4.54
C LEU A 87 -6.64 14.05 -5.88
N LYS A 88 -5.65 13.31 -6.38
CA LYS A 88 -5.03 13.57 -7.68
C LYS A 88 -4.48 12.29 -8.27
N SER A 89 -4.69 12.09 -9.57
CA SER A 89 -4.05 11.05 -10.36
C SER A 89 -3.23 11.71 -11.47
N ASN A 90 -1.92 11.46 -11.50
CA ASN A 90 -1.03 11.97 -12.53
C ASN A 90 -0.51 10.82 -13.39
N PRO A 91 -1.21 10.46 -14.47
CA PRO A 91 -0.69 9.53 -15.47
C PRO A 91 0.44 10.23 -16.24
N ARG A 92 1.65 10.20 -15.66
CA ARG A 92 2.85 10.72 -16.33
C ARG A 92 3.31 9.71 -17.37
N LYS A 93 4.01 10.18 -18.39
CA LYS A 93 4.70 9.32 -19.37
C LYS A 93 5.98 8.66 -18.84
N SER A 94 6.35 8.90 -17.58
CA SER A 94 7.57 8.37 -16.97
C SER A 94 7.25 7.74 -15.61
N PRO A 95 7.93 6.63 -15.25
CA PRO A 95 7.75 5.96 -13.97
C PRO A 95 7.92 6.91 -12.77
N THR A 96 7.00 6.85 -11.80
CA THR A 96 7.09 7.61 -10.56
C THR A 96 6.36 6.93 -9.40
N THR A 97 6.98 6.97 -8.22
CA THR A 97 6.41 6.46 -6.96
C THR A 97 5.41 7.44 -6.32
N LYS A 98 5.24 8.63 -6.93
CA LYS A 98 4.35 9.71 -6.48
C LYS A 98 3.34 10.10 -7.57
N GLY A 99 2.76 9.08 -8.22
CA GLY A 99 1.75 9.25 -9.28
C GLY A 99 0.38 9.63 -8.73
N LEU A 100 0.07 9.21 -7.49
CA LEU A 100 -1.20 9.45 -6.81
C LEU A 100 -0.99 10.37 -5.61
N ILE A 101 -1.96 11.24 -5.36
CA ILE A 101 -2.16 11.88 -4.05
C ILE A 101 -3.42 11.29 -3.47
N ILE A 102 -3.31 10.71 -2.28
CA ILE A 102 -4.41 10.07 -1.57
C ILE A 102 -4.65 10.73 -0.23
N LYS A 103 -5.87 10.60 0.28
CA LYS A 103 -6.27 11.02 1.62
C LYS A 103 -7.11 9.95 2.30
N VAL A 104 -6.75 9.59 3.52
CA VAL A 104 -7.54 8.69 4.35
C VAL A 104 -8.82 9.38 4.78
N THR A 105 -9.95 8.70 4.56
CA THR A 105 -11.27 9.17 4.97
C THR A 105 -11.95 8.22 5.97
N ASP A 106 -11.42 7.00 6.13
CA ASP A 106 -11.94 6.03 7.09
C ASP A 106 -11.78 6.49 8.55
N PRO A 107 -12.88 6.63 9.31
CA PRO A 107 -12.81 7.12 10.67
C PRO A 107 -12.08 6.17 11.61
N LYS A 108 -12.17 4.85 11.40
CA LYS A 108 -11.52 3.85 12.28
C LYS A 108 -10.01 3.86 12.08
N LEU A 109 -9.54 4.00 10.83
CA LEU A 109 -8.11 4.14 10.55
C LEU A 109 -7.58 5.44 11.15
N LEU A 110 -8.25 6.57 10.90
CA LEU A 110 -7.85 7.87 11.45
C LEU A 110 -7.80 7.89 12.99
N GLU A 111 -8.78 7.26 13.65
CA GLU A 111 -8.82 7.14 15.10
C GLU A 111 -7.60 6.39 15.62
N LYS A 112 -7.32 5.21 15.04
CA LYS A 112 -6.24 4.32 15.48
C LYS A 112 -4.84 4.84 15.14
N THR A 113 -4.64 5.42 13.96
CA THR A 113 -3.30 5.68 13.42
C THR A 113 -2.99 7.15 13.16
N GLY A 114 -4.00 8.02 13.15
CA GLY A 114 -3.85 9.43 12.77
C GLY A 114 -3.74 9.65 11.26
N GLY A 115 -3.84 8.58 10.46
CA GLY A 115 -3.67 8.59 9.01
C GLY A 115 -2.68 7.54 8.52
N ILE A 116 -1.92 7.87 7.49
CA ILE A 116 -0.88 7.01 6.94
C ILE A 116 0.33 7.04 7.90
N VAL A 117 0.83 5.87 8.27
CA VAL A 117 1.99 5.72 9.15
C VAL A 117 3.09 4.92 8.47
N GLN A 118 4.31 5.02 9.00
CA GLN A 118 5.43 4.20 8.55
C GLN A 118 5.11 2.70 8.69
N GLY A 119 5.51 1.92 7.70
CA GLY A 119 5.12 0.51 7.56
C GLY A 119 3.81 0.28 6.81
N MET A 120 3.07 1.32 6.41
CA MET A 120 1.97 1.19 5.44
C MET A 120 2.44 1.25 3.99
N SER A 121 3.70 1.57 3.72
CA SER A 121 4.25 1.51 2.36
C SER A 121 4.08 0.09 1.79
N GLY A 122 3.62 0.00 0.54
CA GLY A 122 3.22 -1.23 -0.11
C GLY A 122 1.76 -1.65 0.13
N SER A 123 0.98 -0.91 0.94
CA SER A 123 -0.46 -1.19 1.12
C SER A 123 -1.19 -1.04 -0.23
N PRO A 124 -1.86 -2.10 -0.73
CA PRO A 124 -2.58 -2.05 -2.01
C PRO A 124 -3.69 -0.99 -2.02
N ILE A 125 -3.83 -0.29 -3.13
CA ILE A 125 -4.92 0.67 -3.38
C ILE A 125 -5.86 0.08 -4.43
N ILE A 126 -7.15 0.02 -4.10
CA ILE A 126 -8.21 -0.56 -4.92
C ILE A 126 -9.24 0.50 -5.27
N GLN A 127 -9.62 0.60 -6.55
CA GLN A 127 -10.70 1.45 -7.04
C GLN A 127 -11.47 0.70 -8.12
N GLU A 128 -12.81 0.75 -8.06
CA GLU A 128 -13.68 0.06 -9.03
C GLU A 128 -13.29 -1.43 -9.20
N ASP A 129 -13.05 -2.13 -8.08
CA ASP A 129 -12.63 -3.54 -8.00
C ASP A 129 -11.32 -3.88 -8.73
N LYS A 130 -10.52 -2.85 -9.06
CA LYS A 130 -9.20 -3.01 -9.68
C LYS A 130 -8.10 -2.60 -8.73
N LEU A 131 -6.99 -3.33 -8.76
CA LEU A 131 -5.75 -2.87 -8.17
C LEU A 131 -5.21 -1.72 -9.02
N ILE A 132 -5.03 -0.56 -8.41
CA ILE A 132 -4.59 0.65 -9.13
C ILE A 132 -3.18 1.09 -8.73
N GLY A 133 -2.67 0.59 -7.60
CA GLY A 133 -1.39 1.02 -7.07
C GLY A 133 -1.14 0.57 -5.64
N ALA A 134 -0.13 1.18 -5.02
CA ALA A 134 0.17 1.00 -3.61
C ALA A 134 0.57 2.33 -2.96
N VAL A 135 0.33 2.43 -1.65
CA VAL A 135 0.80 3.54 -0.82
C VAL A 135 2.33 3.53 -0.79
N THR A 136 2.98 4.69 -0.90
CA THR A 136 4.45 4.77 -0.88
C THR A 136 4.98 5.64 0.26
N HIS A 137 4.40 6.83 0.46
CA HIS A 137 4.90 7.80 1.44
C HIS A 137 3.76 8.59 2.08
N VAL A 138 3.94 9.04 3.32
CA VAL A 138 3.04 9.95 4.02
C VAL A 138 3.50 11.40 3.89
N PHE A 139 2.59 12.36 3.95
CA PHE A 139 2.94 13.78 4.07
C PHE A 139 3.24 14.10 5.54
N VAL A 140 4.44 14.62 5.81
CA VAL A 140 4.88 14.91 7.19
C VAL A 140 3.96 15.91 7.90
N ASN A 141 3.46 16.92 7.18
CA ASN A 141 2.60 17.97 7.75
C ASN A 141 1.09 17.61 7.75
N ASP A 142 0.70 16.52 7.10
CA ASP A 142 -0.68 16.04 7.07
C ASP A 142 -0.66 14.51 6.99
N PRO A 143 -0.59 13.80 8.14
CA PRO A 143 -0.53 12.35 8.14
C PRO A 143 -1.78 11.71 7.51
N THR A 144 -2.89 12.44 7.36
CA THR A 144 -4.08 11.93 6.67
C THR A 144 -3.88 11.80 5.17
N SER A 145 -2.85 12.43 4.61
CA SER A 145 -2.56 12.46 3.17
C SER A 145 -1.20 11.84 2.84
N GLY A 146 -1.06 11.34 1.62
CA GLY A 146 0.17 10.71 1.17
C GLY A 146 0.25 10.50 -0.33
N TYR A 147 1.34 9.86 -0.73
CA TYR A 147 1.61 9.47 -2.10
C TYR A 147 1.32 7.99 -2.33
N GLY A 148 0.90 7.68 -3.56
CA GLY A 148 0.87 6.33 -4.09
C GLY A 148 1.56 6.24 -5.45
N GLY A 149 2.04 5.04 -5.78
CA GLY A 149 2.54 4.69 -7.11
C GLY A 149 1.51 3.87 -7.87
N HIS A 150 1.38 4.09 -9.18
CA HIS A 150 0.50 3.27 -10.02
C HIS A 150 1.03 1.85 -10.15
N ILE A 151 0.11 0.87 -10.20
CA ILE A 151 0.45 -0.55 -10.36
C ILE A 151 1.14 -0.82 -11.70
N GLU A 152 0.78 -0.06 -12.73
CA GLU A 152 1.36 -0.15 -14.07
C GLU A 152 2.90 -0.07 -14.05
N TRP A 153 3.47 0.84 -13.27
CA TRP A 153 4.92 0.98 -13.15
C TRP A 153 5.56 -0.20 -12.42
N MET A 154 4.87 -0.75 -11.43
CA MET A 154 5.34 -1.93 -10.70
C MET A 154 5.36 -3.16 -11.62
N LEU A 155 4.33 -3.34 -12.45
CA LEU A 155 4.24 -4.45 -13.40
C LEU A 155 5.29 -4.35 -14.51
N GLN A 156 5.50 -3.14 -15.05
CA GLN A 156 6.55 -2.90 -16.05
C GLN A 156 7.94 -3.23 -15.51
N GLU A 157 8.23 -2.81 -14.27
CA GLU A 157 9.50 -3.09 -13.61
C GLU A 157 9.67 -4.57 -13.22
N ALA A 158 8.56 -5.26 -12.93
CA ALA A 158 8.54 -6.70 -12.69
C ALA A 158 8.70 -7.54 -13.97
N GLU A 159 8.75 -6.89 -15.15
CA GLU A 159 8.74 -7.54 -16.46
C GLU A 159 7.49 -8.42 -16.70
N ILE A 160 6.39 -8.12 -16.01
CA ILE A 160 5.12 -8.83 -16.12
C ILE A 160 4.26 -8.10 -17.17
N LYS A 161 3.89 -8.82 -18.24
CA LYS A 161 3.07 -8.31 -19.35
C LYS A 161 1.59 -8.60 -19.18
#